data_AF-A0A968HMG4-F1
#
_entry.id   AF-A0A968HMG4-F1
#
_cell.length_a   1.000
_cell.length_b   1.000
_cell.length_c   1.000
_cell.angle_alpha   90.00
_cell.angle_beta   90.00
_cell.angle_gamma   90.00
#
_symmetry.space_group_name_H-M   'P 1'
#
loop_
_entity.id
_entity.type
_entity.pdbx_description
1 polymer ?
#
loop_
_entity_poly.entity_id
_entity_poly.type
_entity_poly.pdbx_seq_one_letter_code
_entity_poly.pdbx_strand_id
1 'polypeptide(L)'
;MTGLEENVFPHSRALQDDDPTAVDEERRLAYVALTRARRRLSLSFCETRFLWGNTQVNQPSRFLRALPEEALVRFGRVATRAREAERPRVAP
;
A
#
# COMPACT_ATOMS: atom_id res chain seq x y z
N MET A 1 0.98 5.51 10.38
CA MET A 1 0.76 4.12 9.97
C MET A 1 1.86 3.71 9.02
N THR A 2 2.42 2.53 9.20
CA THR A 2 3.57 2.02 8.43
C THR A 2 3.20 0.70 7.76
N GLY A 3 3.98 0.28 6.76
CA GLY A 3 3.78 -1.01 6.09
C GLY A 3 2.57 -1.04 5.17
N LEU A 4 2.21 0.09 4.57
CA LEU A 4 1.11 0.22 3.61
C LEU A 4 1.53 -0.34 2.25
N GLU A 5 1.72 -1.65 2.20
CA GLU A 5 2.19 -2.43 1.05
C GLU A 5 1.18 -3.55 0.78
N GLU A 6 0.94 -3.90 -0.49
CA GLU A 6 0.20 -5.13 -0.80
C GLU A 6 0.89 -6.35 -0.15
N ASN A 7 0.12 -7.35 0.25
CA ASN A 7 0.53 -8.52 1.03
C ASN A 7 0.94 -8.27 2.50
N VAL A 8 1.22 -7.02 2.88
CA VAL A 8 1.49 -6.61 4.28
C VAL A 8 0.24 -5.97 4.88
N PHE A 9 -0.33 -4.99 4.19
CA PHE A 9 -1.57 -4.32 4.54
C PHE A 9 -2.25 -3.74 3.28
N PRO A 10 -3.23 -4.44 2.67
CA PRO A 10 -3.95 -5.59 3.20
C PRO A 10 -3.07 -6.84 3.38
N HIS A 11 -3.31 -7.61 4.45
CA HIS A 11 -2.59 -8.85 4.68
C HIS A 11 -2.83 -9.86 3.54
N SER A 12 -1.78 -10.59 3.14
CA SER A 12 -1.83 -11.56 2.03
C SER A 12 -2.98 -12.56 2.12
N ARG A 13 -3.30 -13.04 3.33
CA ARG A 13 -4.44 -13.94 3.56
C ARG A 13 -5.77 -13.34 3.11
N ALA A 14 -6.04 -12.07 3.43
CA ALA A 14 -7.27 -11.42 3.01
C ALA A 14 -7.34 -11.20 1.49
N LEU A 15 -6.19 -11.15 0.81
CA LEU A 15 -6.11 -11.04 -0.65
C LEU A 15 -6.31 -12.38 -1.37
N GLN A 16 -6.04 -13.49 -0.67
CA GLN A 16 -6.13 -14.85 -1.18
C GLN A 16 -7.40 -15.56 -0.72
N ASP A 17 -8.19 -14.91 0.12
CA ASP A 17 -9.45 -15.44 0.64
C ASP A 17 -10.51 -15.49 -0.48
N ASP A 18 -11.31 -16.55 -0.49
CA ASP A 18 -12.46 -16.68 -1.38
C ASP A 18 -13.64 -15.82 -0.89
N ASP A 19 -13.64 -15.41 0.39
CA ASP A 19 -14.61 -14.47 0.94
C ASP A 19 -14.33 -13.04 0.42
N PRO A 20 -15.25 -12.46 -0.39
CA PRO A 20 -15.07 -11.11 -0.91
C PRO A 20 -15.03 -10.03 0.19
N THR A 21 -15.48 -10.33 1.41
CA THR A 21 -15.50 -9.39 2.54
C THR A 21 -14.18 -9.31 3.30
N ALA A 22 -13.24 -10.24 3.08
CA ALA A 22 -11.96 -10.27 3.81
C ALA A 22 -11.14 -8.97 3.59
N VAL A 23 -11.10 -8.46 2.36
CA VAL A 23 -10.45 -7.18 2.04
C VAL A 23 -11.20 -6.00 2.65
N ASP A 24 -12.52 -6.08 2.79
CA ASP A 24 -13.31 -5.03 3.42
C ASP A 24 -13.08 -4.95 4.93
N GLU A 25 -12.77 -6.06 5.58
CA GLU A 25 -12.35 -6.04 6.98
C GLU A 25 -10.98 -5.34 7.15
N GLU A 26 -10.00 -5.64 6.30
CA GLU A 26 -8.73 -4.90 6.26
C GLU A 26 -8.94 -3.40 5.97
N ARG A 27 -9.93 -3.07 5.13
CA ARG A 27 -10.32 -1.67 4.87
C ARG A 27 -10.90 -1.00 6.10
N ARG A 28 -11.71 -1.70 6.90
CA ARG A 28 -12.22 -1.19 8.19
C ARG A 28 -11.08 -0.94 9.16
N LEU A 29 -10.08 -1.84 9.21
CA LEU A 29 -8.86 -1.61 9.99
C LEU A 29 -8.12 -0.36 9.53
N ALA A 30 -8.01 -0.15 8.21
CA ALA A 30 -7.39 1.04 7.63
C ALA A 30 -8.14 2.32 8.02
N TYR A 31 -9.47 2.28 7.96
CA TYR A 31 -10.34 3.38 8.36
C TYR A 31 -10.15 3.73 9.85
N VAL A 32 -10.17 2.73 10.73
CA VAL A 32 -9.95 2.96 12.16
C VAL A 32 -8.58 3.60 12.39
N ALA A 33 -7.52 3.09 11.74
CA ALA A 33 -6.18 3.65 11.86
C ALA A 33 -6.11 5.11 11.36
N LEU A 34 -6.80 5.42 10.25
CA LEU A 34 -6.91 6.77 9.69
C LEU A 34 -7.59 7.73 10.68
N THR A 35 -8.69 7.31 11.30
CA THR A 35 -9.47 8.14 12.22
C THR A 35 -8.89 8.21 13.64
N ARG A 36 -7.86 7.43 13.98
CA ARG A 36 -7.16 7.57 15.27
C ARG A 36 -6.37 8.88 15.37
N ALA A 37 -5.86 9.39 14.25
CA ALA A 37 -5.05 10.60 14.24
C ALA A 37 -5.94 11.84 14.38
N ARG A 38 -5.68 12.67 15.39
CA ARG A 38 -6.44 13.92 15.63
C ARG A 38 -5.92 15.16 14.90
N ARG A 39 -4.62 15.19 14.57
CA ARG A 39 -3.96 16.38 13.99
C ARG A 39 -3.21 16.07 12.71
N ARG A 40 -2.31 15.10 12.74
CA ARG A 40 -1.50 14.70 11.58
C ARG A 40 -1.34 13.19 11.54
N LEU A 41 -1.45 12.63 10.34
CA LEU A 41 -1.19 11.23 10.08
C LEU A 41 -0.06 11.12 9.06
N SER A 42 1.00 10.40 9.41
CA SER A 42 2.05 10.03 8.47
C SER A 42 1.84 8.58 8.05
N LEU A 43 1.89 8.36 6.74
CA LEU A 43 1.68 7.07 6.08
C LEU A 43 3.00 6.69 5.39
N SER A 44 3.41 5.43 5.50
CA SER A 44 4.62 4.94 4.83
C SER A 44 4.49 3.52 4.30
N PHE A 45 5.23 3.27 3.22
CA PHE A 45 5.43 1.97 2.59
C PHE A 45 6.90 1.88 2.13
N CYS A 46 7.40 0.66 1.94
CA CYS A 46 8.73 0.41 1.40
C CYS A 46 8.61 -0.21 0.00
N GLU A 47 9.54 0.12 -0.91
CA GLU A 47 9.65 -0.57 -2.21
C GLU A 47 10.14 -2.01 -2.05
N THR A 48 11.05 -2.22 -1.10
CA THR A 48 11.66 -3.52 -0.80
C THR A 48 11.68 -3.75 0.70
N ARG A 49 11.26 -4.94 1.15
CA ARG A 49 11.17 -5.33 2.55
C ARG A 49 11.76 -6.72 2.74
N PHE A 50 12.60 -6.88 3.77
CA PHE A 50 12.99 -8.21 4.24
C PHE A 50 12.02 -8.67 5.34
N LEU A 51 11.32 -9.78 5.11
CA LEU A 51 10.33 -10.34 6.04
C LEU A 51 10.39 -11.86 5.98
N TRP A 52 10.37 -12.53 7.14
CA TRP A 52 10.39 -14.01 7.23
C TRP A 52 11.49 -14.69 6.41
N GLY A 53 12.70 -14.10 6.37
CA GLY A 53 13.84 -14.70 5.69
C GLY A 53 13.88 -14.46 4.18
N ASN A 54 12.91 -13.74 3.60
CA ASN A 54 12.91 -13.39 2.18
C ASN A 54 12.79 -11.88 1.94
N THR A 55 13.33 -11.45 0.80
CA THR A 55 13.19 -10.06 0.32
C THR A 55 12.00 -9.99 -0.62
N GLN A 56 11.05 -9.12 -0.30
CA GLN A 56 9.81 -8.90 -1.05
C GLN A 56 9.82 -7.51 -1.65
N VAL A 57 9.35 -7.41 -2.89
CA VAL A 57 9.09 -6.15 -3.58
C VAL A 57 7.57 -6.03 -3.75
N ASN A 58 6.95 -5.30 -2.84
CA ASN A 58 5.49 -5.15 -2.81
C ASN A 58 5.08 -3.83 -3.45
N GLN A 59 3.90 -3.82 -4.07
CA GLN A 59 3.30 -2.56 -4.52
C GLN A 59 2.80 -1.75 -3.32
N PRO A 60 2.68 -0.42 -3.44
CA PRO A 60 1.98 0.38 -2.43
C PRO A 60 0.55 -0.14 -2.23
N SER A 61 0.08 -0.16 -0.99
CA SER A 61 -1.26 -0.60 -0.62
C SER A 61 -2.35 0.10 -1.45
N ARG A 62 -3.33 -0.67 -1.91
CA ARG A 62 -4.54 -0.16 -2.57
C ARG A 62 -5.25 0.91 -1.75
N PHE A 63 -5.16 0.88 -0.43
CA PHE A 63 -5.81 1.87 0.44
C PHE A 63 -5.19 3.27 0.30
N LEU A 64 -3.93 3.39 -0.12
CA LEU A 64 -3.30 4.68 -0.41
C LEU A 64 -3.92 5.37 -1.64
N ARG A 65 -4.39 4.59 -2.63
CA ARG A 65 -5.02 5.13 -3.84
C ARG A 65 -6.46 5.60 -3.63
N ALA A 66 -7.09 5.17 -2.52
CA ALA A 66 -8.44 5.57 -2.16
C ALA A 66 -8.47 6.91 -1.40
N LEU A 67 -7.31 7.45 -1.02
CA LEU A 67 -7.22 8.73 -0.32
C LEU A 67 -7.31 9.89 -1.31
N PRO A 68 -8.00 10.99 -0.94
CA PRO A 68 -8.07 12.20 -1.77
C PRO A 68 -6.67 12.83 -1.92
N GLU A 69 -6.24 13.09 -3.15
CA GLU A 69 -4.88 13.57 -3.44
C GLU A 69 -4.62 14.96 -2.83
N GLU A 70 -5.66 15.80 -2.76
CA GLU A 70 -5.62 17.13 -2.14
C GLU A 70 -5.33 17.10 -0.64
N ALA A 71 -5.57 15.98 0.04
CA ALA A 71 -5.25 15.80 1.45
C ALA A 71 -3.85 15.21 1.68
N LEU A 72 -3.13 14.84 0.62
CA LEU A 72 -1.84 14.18 0.70
C LEU A 72 -0.69 15.15 0.46
N VAL A 73 0.34 15.04 1.29
CA VAL A 73 1.65 15.62 1.05
C VAL A 73 2.63 14.48 0.92
N ARG A 74 3.27 14.37 -0.26
CA ARG A 74 4.21 13.30 -0.57
C ARG A 74 5.63 13.72 -0.20
N PHE A 75 6.33 12.86 0.53
CA PHE A 75 7.71 13.09 0.97
C PHE A 75 8.62 11.97 0.43
N GLY A 76 9.84 12.34 0.03
CA GLY A 76 10.85 11.41 -0.50
C GLY A 76 10.65 11.07 -1.98
N ARG A 77 11.45 10.12 -2.49
CA ARG A 77 11.28 9.55 -3.83
C ARG A 77 10.04 8.65 -3.84
N VAL A 78 8.87 9.26 -3.94
CA VAL A 78 7.64 8.53 -4.28
C VAL A 78 7.67 8.32 -5.79
N ALA A 79 8.43 7.32 -6.24
CA ALA A 79 8.41 6.91 -7.64
C ALA A 79 7.03 6.33 -7.93
N THR A 80 6.09 7.17 -8.37
CA THR A 80 4.86 6.70 -8.99
C THR A 80 5.25 5.89 -10.22
N ARG A 81 5.21 4.56 -10.11
CA ARG A 81 5.35 3.60 -11.22
C ARG A 81 4.36 3.82 -12.38
N ALA A 82 3.49 4.83 -12.31
CA ALA A 82 2.81 5.39 -13.48
C ALA A 82 3.80 5.70 -14.63
N ARG A 83 5.09 5.95 -14.34
CA ARG A 83 6.15 6.08 -15.38
C ARG A 83 6.80 4.78 -15.84
N GLU A 84 6.58 3.64 -15.17
CA GLU A 84 7.13 2.34 -15.60
C GLU A 84 6.26 1.67 -16.67
N ALA A 85 4.95 1.96 -16.70
CA ALA A 85 4.06 1.51 -17.77
C ALA A 85 4.36 2.15 -19.14
N GLU A 86 5.18 3.21 -19.17
CA GLU A 86 5.61 3.94 -20.37
C GLU A 86 7.00 3.50 -20.87
N ARG A 87 7.67 2.55 -20.20
CA ARG A 87 8.92 1.98 -20.71
C ARG A 87 8.57 0.92 -21.76
N PRO A 88 8.99 1.09 -23.03
CA PRO A 88 8.75 0.06 -24.03
C PRO A 88 9.41 -1.24 -23.56
N ARG A 89 8.64 -2.34 -23.58
CA ARG A 89 9.16 -3.69 -23.38
C ARG A 89 10.23 -3.93 -24.44
N VAL A 90 11.49 -3.89 -24.03
CA VAL A 90 12.58 -4.44 -24.83
C VAL A 90 12.43 -5.95 -24.70
N ALA A 91 11.88 -6.57 -25.75
CA ALA A 91 11.89 -8.02 -25.92
C ALA A 91 13.33 -8.51 -26.18
N PRO A 92 13.66 -9.76 -25.81
CA PRO A 92 15.00 -10.31 -25.98
C PRO A 92 15.40 -10.47 -27.45
#